data_AF-A0A6N7HHC3-F1
#
_entry.id   AF-A0A6N7HHC3-F1
#
_cell.length_a   1.000
_cell.length_b   1.000
_cell.length_c   1.000
_cell.angle_alpha   90.00
_cell.angle_beta   90.00
_cell.angle_gamma   90.00
#
_symmetry.space_group_name_H-M   'P 1'
#
loop_
_entity.id
_entity.type
_entity.pdbx_description
1 polymer ?
#
loop_
_entity_poly.entity_id
_entity_poly.type
_entity_poly.pdbx_seq_one_letter_code
_entity_poly.pdbx_strand_id
1 'polypeptide(L)'
;MSGRRQYPWIKADDVPWSQGWEFIRGHRFGLPLLSYGIAPRGTLATRRQLRAMNLRPGGAEPVAYLYFWCRRGNRMVFAELFMIATAVPKRPASPAQHTALAKANLARRICKRCGRGCLLRAAA
;
A
#
# COMPACT_ATOMS: atom_id res chain seq x y z
N MET A 1 -3.13 -23.01 -28.62
CA MET A 1 -2.85 -23.18 -27.17
C MET A 1 -3.67 -22.15 -26.41
N SER A 2 -4.89 -22.51 -26.00
CA SER A 2 -5.78 -21.63 -25.21
C SER A 2 -5.11 -21.33 -23.87
N GLY A 3 -4.51 -20.14 -23.75
CA GLY A 3 -3.84 -19.71 -22.53
C GLY A 3 -4.82 -19.78 -21.36
N ARG A 4 -4.56 -20.67 -20.39
CA ARG A 4 -5.33 -20.68 -19.14
C ARG A 4 -5.31 -19.26 -18.59
N ARG A 5 -6.48 -18.68 -18.31
CA ARG A 5 -6.53 -17.43 -17.53
C ARG A 5 -5.74 -17.71 -16.24
N GLN A 6 -4.62 -17.01 -16.06
CA GLN A 6 -3.67 -17.25 -14.96
C GLN A 6 -4.34 -17.27 -13.57
N TYR A 7 -5.48 -16.60 -13.45
CA TYR A 7 -6.27 -16.49 -12.23
C TYR A 7 -7.76 -16.80 -12.51
N PRO A 8 -8.27 -18.00 -12.15
CA PRO A 8 -9.66 -18.40 -12.35
C PRO A 8 -10.58 -17.70 -11.34
N TRP A 9 -11.87 -17.58 -11.67
CA TRP A 9 -12.88 -17.17 -10.71
C TRP A 9 -13.26 -18.34 -9.82
N ILE A 10 -13.23 -18.14 -8.51
CA ILE A 10 -13.59 -19.13 -7.50
C ILE A 10 -14.57 -18.48 -6.54
N LYS A 11 -15.63 -19.21 -6.18
CA LYS A 11 -16.52 -18.85 -5.09
C LYS A 11 -15.85 -19.27 -3.79
N ALA A 12 -15.49 -18.31 -2.96
CA ALA A 12 -14.93 -18.56 -1.64
C ALA A 12 -16.00 -18.31 -0.59
N ASP A 13 -16.30 -19.32 0.23
CA ASP A 13 -17.37 -19.23 1.23
C ASP A 13 -16.89 -18.62 2.56
N ASP A 14 -15.58 -18.59 2.80
CA ASP A 14 -14.97 -18.04 4.01
C ASP A 14 -13.87 -17.03 3.65
N VAL A 15 -14.22 -15.75 3.62
CA VAL A 15 -13.25 -14.66 3.47
C VAL A 15 -13.32 -13.73 4.68
N PRO A 16 -12.17 -13.26 5.22
CA PRO A 16 -12.16 -12.51 6.49
C PRO A 16 -12.95 -11.20 6.52
N TRP A 17 -13.38 -10.66 5.38
CA TRP A 17 -14.02 -9.34 5.25
C TRP A 17 -15.51 -9.40 4.89
N SER A 18 -16.10 -10.58 4.76
CA SER A 18 -17.51 -10.76 4.40
C SER A 18 -18.12 -11.89 5.24
N GLN A 19 -19.41 -11.78 5.57
CA GLN A 19 -20.16 -12.82 6.32
C GLN A 19 -20.82 -13.86 5.39
N GLY A 20 -20.51 -13.79 4.10
CA GLY A 20 -21.03 -14.69 3.08
C GLY A 20 -19.97 -15.02 2.04
N TRP A 21 -20.42 -15.65 0.96
CA TRP A 21 -19.54 -16.03 -0.12
C TRP A 21 -19.13 -14.82 -0.98
N GLU A 22 -17.90 -14.84 -1.47
CA GLU A 22 -17.33 -13.81 -2.34
C GLU A 22 -16.64 -14.43 -3.56
N PHE A 23 -16.63 -13.70 -4.68
CA PHE A 23 -15.90 -14.11 -5.86
C PHE A 23 -14.46 -13.62 -5.82
N ILE A 24 -13.52 -14.56 -5.79
CA ILE A 24 -12.08 -14.30 -5.80
C ILE A 24 -11.44 -14.85 -7.07
N ARG A 25 -10.19 -14.45 -7.32
CA ARG A 25 -9.37 -14.84 -8.47
C ARG A 25 -8.36 -15.95 -8.11
N GLY A 26 -8.78 -16.87 -7.24
CA GLY A 26 -7.92 -17.88 -6.63
C GLY A 26 -7.13 -17.34 -5.43
N HIS A 27 -6.02 -17.99 -5.12
CA HIS A 27 -5.18 -17.66 -3.96
C HIS A 27 -3.75 -17.31 -4.39
N ARG A 28 -3.10 -16.47 -3.60
CA ARG A 28 -1.68 -16.15 -3.70
C ARG A 28 -1.06 -16.20 -2.31
N PHE A 29 -0.04 -17.05 -2.14
CA PHE A 29 0.57 -17.32 -0.83
C PHE A 29 -0.46 -17.72 0.25
N GLY A 30 -1.43 -18.56 -0.13
CA GLY A 30 -2.54 -18.98 0.75
C GLY A 30 -3.65 -17.96 0.93
N LEU A 31 -3.40 -16.68 0.66
CA LEU A 31 -4.40 -15.61 0.82
C LEU A 31 -5.25 -15.43 -0.44
N PRO A 32 -6.54 -15.07 -0.31
CA PRO A 32 -7.39 -14.72 -1.43
C PRO A 32 -6.78 -13.67 -2.36
N LEU A 33 -6.98 -13.84 -3.67
CA LEU A 33 -6.54 -12.91 -4.70
C LEU A 33 -7.74 -12.18 -5.31
N LEU A 34 -7.72 -10.85 -5.32
CA LEU A 34 -8.77 -9.99 -5.87
C LEU A 34 -8.23 -9.24 -7.08
N SER A 35 -9.06 -9.07 -8.12
CA SER A 35 -8.71 -8.19 -9.24
C SER A 35 -9.08 -6.74 -8.95
N TYR A 36 -8.45 -5.81 -9.69
CA TYR A 36 -8.82 -4.41 -9.66
C TYR A 36 -10.34 -4.19 -9.81
N GLY A 37 -10.91 -3.35 -8.95
CA GLY A 37 -12.34 -3.00 -8.96
C GLY A 37 -13.25 -3.93 -8.14
N ILE A 38 -12.78 -5.11 -7.76
CA ILE A 38 -13.61 -6.10 -7.02
C ILE A 38 -13.47 -5.97 -5.50
N ALA A 39 -12.28 -5.58 -5.02
CA ALA A 39 -12.04 -5.49 -3.58
C ALA A 39 -12.98 -4.47 -2.90
N PRO A 40 -13.69 -4.85 -1.80
CA PRO A 40 -14.59 -3.95 -1.08
C PRO A 40 -13.85 -2.75 -0.49
N ARG A 41 -14.03 -1.56 -1.08
CA ARG A 41 -13.26 -0.36 -0.75
C ARG A 41 -13.50 0.19 0.66
N GLY A 42 -14.65 -0.14 1.26
CA GLY A 42 -15.02 0.26 2.63
C GLY A 42 -14.53 -0.69 3.72
N THR A 43 -14.14 -1.92 3.35
CA THR A 43 -13.71 -2.95 4.31
C THR A 43 -12.23 -3.26 4.18
N LEU A 44 -11.71 -3.24 2.96
CA LEU A 44 -10.31 -3.52 2.64
C LEU A 44 -9.58 -2.30 2.10
N ALA A 45 -8.35 -2.12 2.55
CA ALA A 45 -7.47 -1.06 2.07
C ALA A 45 -6.03 -1.57 1.91
N THR A 46 -5.36 -1.05 0.89
CA THR A 46 -3.90 -1.18 0.76
C THR A 46 -3.19 -0.33 1.83
N ARG A 47 -1.92 -0.64 2.13
CA ARG A 47 -1.11 0.18 3.07
C ARG A 47 -1.08 1.66 2.70
N ARG A 48 -1.10 1.99 1.41
CA ARG A 48 -1.13 3.37 0.91
C ARG A 48 -2.49 4.04 1.19
N GLN A 49 -3.59 3.33 1.00
CA GLN A 49 -4.93 3.83 1.32
C GLN A 49 -5.12 4.04 2.83
N LEU A 50 -4.66 3.09 3.67
CA LEU A 50 -4.67 3.28 5.12
C LEU A 50 -3.89 4.54 5.53
N ARG A 51 -2.70 4.77 4.96
CA ARG A 51 -1.92 5.99 5.22
C ARG A 51 -2.67 7.27 4.84
N ALA A 52 -3.45 7.25 3.75
CA ALA A 52 -4.28 8.38 3.34
C ALA A 52 -5.43 8.63 4.34
N MET A 53 -5.93 7.58 5.00
CA MET A 53 -6.92 7.64 6.08
C MET A 53 -6.29 7.95 7.46
N ASN A 54 -5.00 8.28 7.52
CA ASN A 54 -4.23 8.44 8.76
C ASN A 54 -4.21 7.18 9.66
N LEU A 55 -4.33 6.00 9.04
CA LEU A 55 -4.28 4.69 9.69
C LEU A 55 -3.00 3.93 9.32
N ARG A 56 -2.72 2.87 10.07
CA ARG A 56 -1.70 1.85 9.79
C ARG A 56 -2.22 0.46 10.12
N PRO A 57 -1.68 -0.62 9.51
CA PRO A 57 -2.12 -2.00 9.81
C PRO A 57 -1.97 -2.45 11.27
N GLY A 58 -1.24 -1.71 12.11
CA GLY A 58 -1.13 -2.04 13.53
C GLY A 58 -0.28 -3.26 13.88
N GLY A 59 0.23 -4.00 12.90
CA GLY A 59 0.87 -5.31 13.08
C GLY A 59 0.02 -6.47 12.55
N ALA A 60 -1.18 -6.18 12.03
CA ALA A 60 -1.98 -7.17 11.32
C ALA A 60 -1.30 -7.61 10.03
N GLU A 61 -1.40 -8.90 9.74
CA GLU A 61 -1.04 -9.49 8.46
C GLU A 61 -2.09 -9.15 7.38
N PRO A 62 -1.71 -9.16 6.09
CA PRO A 62 -2.66 -8.96 5.02
C PRO A 62 -3.69 -10.09 4.98
N VAL A 63 -4.92 -9.76 4.61
CA VAL A 63 -6.03 -10.72 4.49
C VAL A 63 -6.27 -11.15 3.04
N ALA A 64 -5.75 -10.40 2.07
CA ALA A 64 -5.85 -10.69 0.65
C ALA A 64 -4.76 -9.97 -0.15
N TYR A 65 -4.60 -10.36 -1.41
CA TYR A 65 -3.82 -9.64 -2.40
C TYR A 65 -4.72 -9.05 -3.48
N LEU A 66 -4.47 -7.82 -3.87
CA LEU A 66 -5.01 -7.19 -5.07
C LEU A 66 -4.00 -7.37 -6.21
N TYR A 67 -4.42 -7.83 -7.38
CA TYR A 67 -3.57 -7.78 -8.58
C TYR A 67 -4.14 -6.89 -9.67
N PHE A 68 -3.25 -6.19 -10.37
CA PHE A 68 -3.61 -5.32 -11.47
C PHE A 68 -2.41 -5.10 -12.41
N TRP A 69 -2.72 -4.74 -13.66
CA TRP A 69 -1.70 -4.37 -14.64
C TRP A 69 -1.29 -2.91 -14.43
N CYS A 70 -0.05 -2.68 -14.01
CA CYS A 70 0.49 -1.34 -13.88
C CYS A 70 1.05 -0.87 -15.23
N ARG A 71 0.30 0.00 -15.92
CA ARG A 71 0.69 0.54 -17.24
C ARG A 71 2.04 1.26 -17.20
N ARG A 72 2.25 2.14 -16.22
CA ARG A 72 3.50 2.93 -16.09
C ARG A 72 4.73 2.05 -15.87
N GLY A 73 4.58 0.94 -15.15
CA GLY A 73 5.67 0.01 -14.87
C GLY A 73 5.74 -1.17 -15.84
N ASN A 74 4.87 -1.22 -16.85
CA ASN A 74 4.70 -2.32 -17.80
C ASN A 74 4.74 -3.72 -17.15
N ARG A 75 4.08 -3.88 -16.00
CA ARG A 75 4.15 -5.12 -15.21
C ARG A 75 2.90 -5.41 -14.42
N MET A 76 2.69 -6.68 -14.10
CA MET A 76 1.71 -7.11 -13.12
C MET A 76 2.18 -6.72 -11.71
N VAL A 77 1.31 -6.07 -10.95
CA VAL A 77 1.56 -5.66 -9.57
C VAL A 77 0.60 -6.37 -8.64
N PHE A 78 1.12 -6.79 -7.50
CA PHE A 78 0.35 -7.34 -6.39
C PHE A 78 0.46 -6.38 -5.21
N ALA A 79 -0.66 -6.04 -4.60
CA ALA A 79 -0.73 -5.17 -3.44
C ALA A 79 -1.44 -5.90 -2.29
N GLU A 80 -0.83 -5.86 -1.12
CA GLU A 80 -1.42 -6.37 0.12
C GLU A 80 -2.68 -5.57 0.49
N LEU A 81 -3.74 -6.28 0.87
CA LEU A 81 -4.98 -5.72 1.40
C LEU A 81 -5.11 -6.07 2.88
N PHE A 82 -5.48 -5.05 3.66
CA PHE A 82 -5.68 -5.12 5.10
C PHE A 82 -7.12 -4.74 5.41
N MET A 83 -7.68 -5.30 6.49
CA MET A 83 -8.96 -4.83 7.01
C MET A 83 -8.83 -3.43 7.60
N ILE A 84 -9.79 -2.56 7.26
CA ILE A 84 -9.86 -1.20 7.82
C ILE A 84 -10.30 -1.27 9.29
N ALA A 85 -11.21 -2.18 9.63
CA ALA A 85 -11.75 -2.33 10.98
C ALA A 85 -10.69 -2.65 12.05
N THR A 86 -9.62 -3.34 11.68
CA THR A 86 -8.50 -3.69 12.59
C THR A 86 -7.33 -2.72 12.49
N ALA A 87 -7.40 -1.74 11.60
CA ALA A 87 -6.35 -0.74 11.44
C ALA A 87 -6.36 0.22 12.62
N VAL A 88 -5.17 0.68 13.01
CA VAL A 88 -4.99 1.58 14.15
C VAL A 88 -4.50 2.95 13.66
N PRO A 89 -4.70 4.02 14.45
CA PRO A 89 -4.17 5.33 14.11
C PRO A 89 -2.67 5.31 13.80
N LYS A 90 -2.29 6.08 12.79
CA LYS A 90 -0.88 6.31 12.45
C LYS A 90 -0.22 6.99 13.66
N ARG A 91 0.97 6.51 14.04
CA ARG A 91 1.76 7.14 15.10
C ARG A 91 2.18 8.55 14.65
N PRO A 92 1.80 9.61 15.38
CA PRO A 92 2.32 10.94 15.11
C PRO A 92 3.82 10.96 15.47
N ALA A 93 4.59 11.72 14.71
CA ALA A 93 5.98 11.97 15.09
C ALA A 93 5.99 12.95 16.28
N SER A 94 6.92 12.75 17.22
CA SER A 94 7.08 13.67 18.35
C SER A 94 7.73 14.98 17.91
N PRO A 95 7.55 16.10 18.64
CA PRO A 95 8.24 17.35 18.34
C PRO A 95 9.77 17.20 18.22
N ALA A 96 10.37 16.38 19.08
CA ALA A 96 11.80 16.08 19.01
C ALA A 96 12.20 15.35 17.70
N GLN A 97 11.37 14.41 17.24
CA GLN A 97 11.57 13.73 15.95
C GLN A 97 11.45 14.71 14.77
N HIS A 98 10.49 15.64 14.83
CA HIS A 98 10.36 16.69 13.83
C HIS A 98 11.62 17.57 13.76
N THR A 99 12.13 18.02 14.90
CA THR A 99 13.37 18.80 14.98
C THR A 99 14.58 18.03 14.45
N ALA A 100 14.70 16.74 14.80
CA ALA A 100 15.77 15.88 14.31
C ALA A 100 15.72 15.71 12.79
N LEU A 101 14.53 15.49 12.23
CA LEU A 101 14.32 15.41 10.78
C LEU A 101 14.65 16.74 10.09
N ALA A 102 14.28 17.87 10.67
CA ALA A 102 14.60 19.19 10.14
C ALA A 102 16.12 19.41 10.07
N LYS A 103 16.85 19.10 11.16
CA LYS A 103 18.32 19.15 11.21
C LYS A 103 18.96 18.22 10.17
N ALA A 104 18.47 16.99 10.06
CA ALA A 104 18.97 16.03 9.09
C ALA A 104 18.73 16.47 7.63
N ASN A 105 17.56 17.07 7.34
CA ASN A 105 17.25 17.62 6.03
C ASN A 105 18.11 18.83 5.70
N LEU A 106 18.37 19.72 6.67
CA LEU A 106 19.26 20.85 6.50
C LEU A 106 20.68 20.38 6.16
N ALA A 107 21.23 19.43 6.91
CA ALA A 107 22.57 18.89 6.67
C ALA A 107 22.72 18.25 5.28
N ARG A 108 21.67 17.60 4.76
CA ARG A 108 21.66 17.03 3.40
C ARG A 108 21.57 18.10 2.31
N ARG A 109 20.95 19.24 2.61
CA ARG A 109 20.72 20.34 1.66
C ARG A 109 21.83 21.38 1.67
N ILE A 110 22.75 21.35 2.63
CA ILE A 110 23.90 22.26 2.68
C ILE A 110 25.12 21.61 2.00
N CYS A 111 25.72 22.32 1.05
CA CYS A 111 26.97 21.92 0.45
C CYS A 111 28.10 22.00 1.48
N LYS A 112 28.76 20.88 1.77
CA LYS A 112 29.86 20.83 2.75
C LYS A 112 31.09 21.66 2.36
N ARG A 113 31.26 22.00 1.08
CA ARG A 113 32.41 22.78 0.57
C ARG A 113 32.24 24.29 0.74
N CYS A 114 31.03 24.81 0.54
CA CYS A 114 30.78 26.25 0.55
C CYS A 114 29.80 26.71 1.65
N GLY A 115 29.24 25.80 2.45
CA GLY A 115 28.32 26.11 3.54
C GLY A 115 26.97 26.67 3.11
N ARG A 116 26.75 26.88 1.81
CA ARG A 116 25.50 27.37 1.24
C ARG A 116 24.56 26.22 0.95
N GLY A 117 23.25 26.49 1.02
CA GLY A 117 22.25 25.55 0.55
C GLY A 117 22.46 25.22 -0.92
N CYS A 118 22.37 23.94 -1.28
CA CYS A 118 22.22 23.48 -2.67
C CYS A 118 20.82 23.85 -3.18
N LEU A 119 20.57 25.15 -3.32
CA LEU A 119 19.55 25.70 -4.20
C LEU A 119 20.27 26.22 -5.45
N LEU A 120 20.98 25.34 -6.16
CA LEU A 120 21.50 25.66 -7.48
C LEU A 120 20.45 25.30 -8.54
N ARG A 121 19.66 26.35 -8.83
CA ARG A 121 18.84 26.70 -10.00
C ARG A 121 18.77 25.76 -11.22
N ALA A 122 17.53 25.51 -11.69
CA ALA A 122 17.04 25.65 -13.09
C ALA A 122 15.48 25.54 -13.07
N ALA A 123 14.67 26.38 -13.69
CA ALA A 123 14.84 27.58 -14.49
C ALA A 123 13.54 28.42 -14.41
N ALA A 124 13.63 29.66 -14.91
CA ALA A 124 12.53 30.56 -15.20
C ALA A 124 11.51 29.97 -16.19
#